data_AF-A0A517LVM3-F1
#
_entry.id   AF-A0A517LVM3-F1
#
_cell.length_a   1.000
_cell.length_b   1.000
_cell.length_c   1.000
_cell.angle_alpha   90.00
_cell.angle_beta   90.00
_cell.angle_gamma   90.00
#
_symmetry.space_group_name_H-M   'P 1'
#
loop_
_entity.id
_entity.type
_entity.pdbx_description
1 polymer ?
#
loop_
_entity_poly.entity_id
_entity_poly.type
_entity_poly.pdbx_seq_one_letter_code
_entity_poly.pdbx_strand_id
1 'polypeptide(L)'
;MQMFFDWLSTLQWERLFPELLGKALGFLSGFAASWFLLFRKRLNALQRMQAGDSDDFIFQMHQLSPVDEASPATGSSDNHVLLFRNVAPKTTLNDLYDNIAVRDEINKLADQTTLSNPILKTDGTLGFEMLNDALGHIAGLLATTPFERQTWLFAMTCEDRQFVRKKCVRCFLIRPADLQRFADWNWCRDHLLVEKPWHWFRVVALHRIACVWQAEQKLAAEEAKSSRDKDMPLVDRQVRHDRVRMLSVGLHDGERPIDVPYRIDWSQHLPSLKKMGLPLAPAAPPTDPPSDPT
;
A
#
# COMPACT_ATOMS: atom_id res chain seq x y z
N MET A 1 64.15 -11.92 30.56
CA MET A 1 63.12 -12.68 31.28
C MET A 1 63.22 -12.51 32.79
N GLN A 2 64.37 -12.75 33.43
CA GLN A 2 64.54 -12.57 34.89
C GLN A 2 64.08 -11.21 35.41
N MET A 3 64.52 -10.12 34.79
CA MET A 3 64.13 -8.76 35.16
C MET A 3 62.60 -8.49 35.11
N PHE A 4 61.88 -9.21 34.24
CA PHE A 4 60.43 -9.12 34.12
C PHE A 4 59.72 -9.92 35.22
N PHE A 5 60.26 -11.10 35.58
CA PHE A 5 59.77 -11.90 36.70
C PHE A 5 60.04 -11.23 38.06
N ASP A 6 61.20 -10.58 38.20
CA ASP A 6 61.55 -9.82 39.40
C ASP A 6 60.68 -8.56 39.52
N TRP A 7 60.38 -7.90 38.40
CA TRP A 7 59.42 -6.80 38.40
C TRP A 7 58.01 -7.27 38.78
N LEU A 8 57.54 -8.39 38.22
CA LEU A 8 56.24 -8.99 38.59
C LEU A 8 56.18 -9.32 40.09
N SER A 9 57.23 -9.85 40.70
CA SER A 9 57.21 -10.21 42.12
C SER A 9 57.17 -9.01 43.07
N THR A 10 57.57 -7.81 42.62
CA THR A 10 57.48 -6.57 43.41
C THR A 10 56.11 -5.91 43.42
N LEU A 11 55.16 -6.36 42.59
CA LEU A 11 53.81 -5.81 42.53
C LEU A 11 52.97 -6.24 43.74
N GLN A 12 52.14 -5.33 44.25
CA GLN A 12 51.17 -5.60 45.32
C GLN A 12 49.97 -6.41 44.78
N TRP A 13 50.19 -7.69 44.46
CA TRP A 13 49.18 -8.58 43.87
C TRP A 13 47.91 -8.69 44.69
N GLU A 14 48.00 -8.62 46.02
CA GLU A 14 46.85 -8.65 46.92
C GLU A 14 45.87 -7.50 46.67
N ARG A 15 46.36 -6.36 46.17
CA ARG A 15 45.54 -5.19 45.83
C ARG A 15 45.24 -5.08 44.34
N LEU A 16 46.22 -5.40 43.49
CA LEU A 16 46.09 -5.35 42.03
C LEU A 16 45.11 -6.39 41.50
N PHE A 17 45.11 -7.61 42.04
CA PHE A 17 44.26 -8.68 41.54
C PHE A 17 42.76 -8.41 41.76
N PRO A 18 42.29 -8.01 42.96
CA PRO A 18 40.88 -7.66 43.16
C PRO A 18 40.43 -6.46 42.32
N GLU A 19 41.27 -5.43 42.19
CA GLU A 19 40.94 -4.25 41.38
C GLU A 19 40.84 -4.58 39.88
N LEU A 20 41.77 -5.38 39.36
CA LEU A 20 41.74 -5.83 37.96
C LEU A 20 40.54 -6.76 37.71
N LEU A 21 40.27 -7.69 38.63
CA LEU A 21 39.14 -8.60 38.54
C LEU A 21 37.81 -7.83 38.56
N GLY A 22 37.67 -6.86 39.47
CA GLY A 22 36.48 -6.01 39.56
C GLY A 22 36.25 -5.18 38.29
N LYS A 23 37.31 -4.57 37.73
CA LYS A 23 37.24 -3.83 36.46
C LYS A 23 36.91 -4.74 35.28
N ALA A 24 37.52 -5.92 35.21
CA ALA A 24 37.24 -6.90 34.15
C ALA A 24 35.79 -7.39 34.21
N LEU A 25 35.27 -7.72 35.40
CA LEU A 25 33.88 -8.11 35.60
C LEU A 25 32.91 -6.97 35.28
N GLY A 26 33.22 -5.74 35.69
CA GLY A 26 32.44 -4.55 35.33
C GLY A 26 32.38 -4.32 33.82
N PHE A 27 33.51 -4.46 33.13
CA PHE A 27 33.56 -4.34 31.66
C PHE A 27 32.79 -5.46 30.97
N LEU A 28 33.00 -6.72 31.39
CA LEU A 28 32.32 -7.88 30.80
C LEU A 28 30.81 -7.85 31.03
N SER A 29 30.36 -7.42 32.22
CA SER A 29 28.93 -7.27 32.50
C SER A 29 28.30 -6.15 31.68
N GLY A 30 28.96 -5.00 31.56
CA GLY A 30 28.53 -3.91 30.68
C GLY A 30 28.46 -4.33 29.21
N PHE A 31 29.48 -5.05 28.74
CA PHE A 31 29.51 -5.60 27.39
C PHE A 31 28.39 -6.63 27.16
N ALA A 32 28.20 -7.57 28.09
CA ALA A 32 27.14 -8.57 28.00
C ALA A 32 25.74 -7.95 28.00
N ALA A 33 25.50 -6.94 28.83
CA ALA A 33 24.23 -6.21 28.86
C ALA A 33 23.97 -5.46 27.55
N SER A 34 24.97 -4.73 27.03
CA SER A 34 24.89 -4.03 25.75
C SER A 34 24.65 -5.00 24.58
N TRP A 35 25.42 -6.09 24.54
CA TRP A 35 25.26 -7.15 23.54
C TRP A 35 23.88 -7.78 23.60
N PHE A 36 23.37 -8.09 24.80
CA PHE A 36 22.05 -8.66 24.98
C PHE A 36 20.93 -7.74 24.47
N LEU A 37 21.01 -6.43 24.75
CA LEU A 37 20.03 -5.46 24.26
C LEU A 37 20.04 -5.34 22.73
N LEU A 38 21.23 -5.27 22.12
CA LEU A 38 21.39 -5.23 20.67
C LEU A 38 20.90 -6.53 20.02
N PHE A 39 21.23 -7.68 20.63
CA PHE A 39 20.80 -8.98 20.16
C PHE A 39 19.29 -9.15 20.24
N ARG A 40 18.65 -8.74 21.34
CA ARG A 40 17.19 -8.74 21.49
C ARG A 40 16.51 -7.84 20.45
N LYS A 41 17.05 -6.64 20.22
CA LYS A 41 16.55 -5.72 19.18
C LYS A 41 16.62 -6.37 17.79
N ARG A 42 17.74 -7.05 17.49
CA ARG A 42 17.93 -7.77 16.22
C ARG A 42 17.00 -8.97 16.08
N LEU A 43 16.79 -9.75 17.14
CA LEU A 43 15.84 -10.86 17.14
C LEU A 43 14.40 -10.38 16.90
N ASN A 44 13.97 -9.32 17.56
CA ASN A 44 12.64 -8.75 17.34
C ASN A 44 12.48 -8.25 15.89
N ALA A 45 13.50 -7.61 15.32
CA ALA A 45 13.47 -7.19 13.92
C ALA A 45 13.36 -8.40 12.96
N LEU A 46 14.12 -9.46 13.22
CA LEU A 46 14.04 -10.71 12.44
C LEU A 46 12.67 -11.39 12.58
N GLN A 47 12.10 -11.40 13.79
CA GLN A 47 10.75 -11.92 14.03
C GLN A 47 9.68 -11.10 13.29
N ARG A 48 9.77 -9.77 13.29
CA ARG A 48 8.86 -8.90 12.50
C ARG A 48 8.97 -9.19 11.00
N MET A 49 10.20 -9.35 10.49
CA MET A 49 10.41 -9.74 9.09
C MET A 49 9.85 -11.12 8.77
N GLN A 50 10.03 -12.10 9.66
CA GLN A 50 9.47 -13.46 9.50
C GLN A 50 7.94 -13.47 9.59
N ALA A 51 7.37 -12.65 10.47
CA ALA A 51 5.94 -12.42 10.63
C ALA A 51 5.35 -11.61 9.47
N GLY A 52 6.17 -11.03 8.59
CA GLY A 52 5.72 -10.23 7.45
C GLY A 52 5.18 -8.85 7.83
N ASP A 53 5.44 -8.38 9.05
CA ASP A 53 5.14 -7.00 9.43
C ASP A 53 6.20 -6.10 8.82
N SER A 54 5.83 -5.41 7.75
CA SER A 54 6.68 -4.40 7.15
C SER A 54 6.13 -3.02 7.44
N ASP A 55 7.02 -2.14 7.85
CA ASP A 55 6.77 -0.71 7.94
C ASP A 55 6.89 -0.06 6.55
N ASP A 56 6.66 -0.82 5.48
CA ASP A 56 6.85 -0.36 4.10
C ASP A 56 5.68 0.52 3.67
N PHE A 57 6.04 1.63 3.04
CA PHE A 57 5.10 2.56 2.44
C PHE A 57 5.48 2.76 0.96
N ILE A 58 4.56 2.47 0.05
CA ILE A 58 4.84 2.43 -1.39
C ILE A 58 3.83 3.31 -2.14
N PHE A 59 4.32 4.22 -2.97
CA PHE A 59 3.50 5.01 -3.88
C PHE A 59 3.46 4.35 -5.26
N GLN A 60 2.27 4.00 -5.73
CA GLN A 60 2.09 3.23 -6.95
C GLN A 60 1.06 3.86 -7.88
N MET A 61 1.49 4.12 -9.11
CA MET A 61 0.61 4.42 -10.22
C MET A 61 -0.09 3.16 -10.70
N HIS A 62 -1.39 3.30 -10.94
CA HIS A 62 -2.27 2.29 -11.49
C HIS A 62 -2.89 2.85 -12.76
N GLN A 63 -2.63 2.18 -13.89
CA GLN A 63 -3.09 2.63 -15.20
C GLN A 63 -3.58 1.43 -16.01
N LEU A 64 -4.63 1.66 -16.80
CA LEU A 64 -5.07 0.73 -17.84
C LEU A 64 -4.34 1.04 -19.15
N SER A 65 -3.73 0.01 -19.75
CA SER A 65 -3.10 0.10 -21.06
C SER A 65 -3.84 -0.82 -22.05
N PRO A 66 -4.26 -0.35 -23.22
CA PRO A 66 -4.93 -1.18 -24.21
C PRO A 66 -3.98 -2.28 -24.72
N VAL A 67 -4.54 -3.45 -25.02
CA VAL A 67 -3.79 -4.53 -25.67
C VAL A 67 -3.89 -4.35 -27.18
N ASP A 68 -2.78 -4.00 -27.82
CA ASP A 68 -2.66 -3.95 -29.29
C ASP A 68 -2.58 -5.37 -29.88
N GLU A 69 -3.54 -6.25 -29.60
CA GLU A 69 -3.66 -7.52 -30.30
C GLU A 69 -4.45 -7.30 -31.60
N ALA A 70 -3.73 -6.82 -32.62
CA ALA A 70 -4.13 -6.96 -34.01
C ALA A 70 -4.03 -8.44 -34.42
N SER A 71 -5.01 -9.26 -34.03
CA SER A 71 -5.21 -10.60 -34.60
C SER A 71 -6.52 -10.60 -35.40
N PRO A 72 -6.48 -10.60 -36.74
CA PRO A 72 -7.65 -10.38 -37.61
C PRO A 72 -8.68 -11.53 -37.62
N ALA A 73 -8.54 -12.53 -36.74
CA ALA A 73 -9.38 -13.73 -36.71
C ALA A 73 -10.51 -13.68 -35.65
N THR A 74 -10.48 -12.72 -34.74
CA THR A 74 -11.51 -12.55 -33.70
C THR A 74 -11.69 -11.06 -33.45
N GLY A 75 -12.91 -10.57 -33.64
CA GLY A 75 -13.23 -9.14 -33.61
C GLY A 75 -12.66 -8.40 -32.40
N SER A 76 -12.24 -7.15 -32.65
CA SER A 76 -11.80 -6.13 -31.70
C SER A 76 -12.06 -6.49 -30.23
N SER A 77 -11.06 -7.07 -29.56
CA SER A 77 -11.16 -7.27 -28.12
C SER A 77 -10.79 -5.97 -27.42
N ASP A 78 -11.73 -5.31 -26.74
CA ASP A 78 -11.53 -4.13 -25.87
C ASP A 78 -10.76 -4.51 -24.58
N ASN A 79 -9.74 -5.36 -24.71
CA ASN A 79 -8.95 -5.87 -23.61
C ASN A 79 -7.95 -4.83 -23.12
N HIS A 80 -7.85 -4.70 -21.80
CA HIS A 80 -6.95 -3.77 -21.14
C HIS A 80 -6.08 -4.50 -20.13
N VAL A 81 -4.81 -4.11 -20.02
CA VAL A 81 -3.88 -4.61 -19.01
C VAL A 81 -3.78 -3.60 -17.89
N LEU A 82 -3.97 -4.06 -16.65
CA LEU A 82 -3.69 -3.27 -15.46
C LEU A 82 -2.18 -3.27 -15.17
N LEU A 83 -1.60 -2.07 -15.24
CA LEU A 83 -0.19 -1.82 -14.94
C LEU A 83 -0.02 -1.22 -13.54
N PHE A 84 1.00 -1.69 -12.82
CA PHE A 84 1.40 -1.17 -11.51
C PHE A 84 2.83 -0.66 -11.56
N ARG A 85 3.07 0.62 -11.31
CA ARG A 85 4.43 1.19 -11.32
C ARG A 85 4.69 1.96 -10.04
N ASN A 86 5.81 1.68 -9.39
CA ASN A 86 6.26 2.50 -8.27
C ASN A 86 6.70 3.85 -8.82
N VAL A 87 6.12 4.93 -8.31
CA VAL A 87 6.42 6.30 -8.76
C VAL A 87 7.36 7.04 -7.82
N ALA A 88 7.62 6.47 -6.65
CA ALA A 88 8.55 7.00 -5.66
C ALA A 88 9.48 5.90 -5.16
N PRO A 89 10.66 6.26 -4.64
CA PRO A 89 11.49 5.36 -3.87
C PRO A 89 10.67 4.73 -2.75
N LYS A 90 10.96 3.47 -2.46
CA LYS A 90 10.36 2.77 -1.34
C LYS A 90 10.75 3.48 -0.04
N THR A 91 9.77 3.90 0.74
CA THR A 91 9.98 4.58 2.02
C THR A 91 9.45 3.72 3.17
N THR A 92 9.84 4.05 4.40
CA THR A 92 9.27 3.43 5.59
C THR A 92 8.33 4.38 6.33
N LEU A 93 7.45 3.81 7.14
CA LEU A 93 6.56 4.54 8.02
C LEU A 93 7.32 5.48 8.98
N ASN A 94 8.56 5.13 9.35
CA ASN A 94 9.41 5.97 10.18
C ASN A 94 10.03 7.15 9.42
N ASP A 95 10.24 7.00 8.11
CA ASP A 95 10.81 8.05 7.27
C ASP A 95 9.74 9.03 6.78
N LEU A 96 8.50 8.56 6.64
CA LEU A 96 7.40 9.37 6.12
C LEU A 96 6.72 10.22 7.18
N TYR A 97 6.65 9.74 8.43
CA TYR A 97 5.96 10.45 9.52
C TYR A 97 6.88 10.63 10.71
N ASP A 98 7.04 11.83 11.23
CA ASP A 98 7.85 12.07 12.44
C ASP A 98 7.08 11.72 13.73
N ASN A 99 5.75 11.85 13.70
CA ASN A 99 4.90 11.64 14.86
C ASN A 99 4.67 10.15 15.16
N ILE A 100 5.11 9.69 16.32
CA ILE A 100 4.96 8.29 16.77
C ILE A 100 3.48 7.89 16.89
N ALA A 101 2.60 8.79 17.33
CA ALA A 101 1.17 8.49 17.45
C ALA A 101 0.52 8.22 16.08
N VAL A 102 0.95 8.96 15.05
CA VAL A 102 0.52 8.72 13.66
C VAL A 102 0.98 7.35 13.18
N ARG A 103 2.24 6.99 13.46
CA ARG A 103 2.83 5.69 13.11
C ARG A 103 2.04 4.52 13.71
N ASP A 104 1.73 4.60 15.00
CA ASP A 104 1.00 3.55 15.71
C ASP A 104 -0.43 3.40 15.20
N GLU A 105 -1.11 4.52 14.93
CA GLU A 105 -2.47 4.48 14.42
C GLU A 105 -2.51 3.97 12.96
N ILE A 106 -1.57 4.32 12.09
CA ILE A 106 -1.48 3.72 10.74
C ILE A 106 -1.33 2.20 10.82
N ASN A 107 -0.47 1.71 11.72
CA ASN A 107 -0.30 0.27 11.92
C ASN A 107 -1.62 -0.40 12.32
N LYS A 108 -2.32 0.17 13.30
CA LYS A 108 -3.62 -0.31 13.76
C LYS A 108 -4.68 -0.26 12.66
N LEU A 109 -4.74 0.80 11.86
CA LEU A 109 -5.66 0.92 10.73
C LEU A 109 -5.37 -0.12 9.65
N ALA A 110 -4.09 -0.35 9.36
CA ALA A 110 -3.65 -1.35 8.40
C ALA A 110 -3.91 -2.80 8.85
N ASP A 111 -4.06 -3.06 10.15
CA ASP A 111 -4.53 -4.38 10.64
C ASP A 111 -6.04 -4.58 10.49
N GLN A 112 -6.79 -3.49 10.37
CA GLN A 112 -8.24 -3.51 10.21
C GLN A 112 -8.70 -3.49 8.75
N THR A 113 -7.80 -3.25 7.81
CA THR A 113 -8.12 -3.30 6.38
C THR A 113 -8.33 -4.71 5.91
N THR A 114 -9.34 -4.88 5.07
CA THR A 114 -9.70 -6.14 4.43
C THR A 114 -9.81 -5.92 2.93
N LEU A 115 -9.85 -7.00 2.16
CA LEU A 115 -10.08 -6.89 0.71
C LEU A 115 -11.40 -6.18 0.36
N SER A 116 -12.42 -6.29 1.21
CA SER A 116 -13.73 -5.64 1.03
C SER A 116 -13.75 -4.16 1.40
N ASN A 117 -12.81 -3.71 2.22
CA ASN A 117 -12.59 -2.30 2.57
C ASN A 117 -11.07 -2.03 2.61
N PRO A 118 -10.45 -1.87 1.42
CA PRO A 118 -8.99 -1.83 1.28
C PRO A 118 -8.37 -0.47 1.64
N ILE A 119 -9.18 0.59 1.65
CA ILE A 119 -8.72 1.95 1.98
C ILE A 119 -8.55 2.05 3.50
N LEU A 120 -7.52 2.72 3.97
CA LEU A 120 -7.38 3.04 5.40
C LEU A 120 -8.56 3.92 5.86
N LYS A 121 -9.02 3.74 7.10
CA LYS A 121 -10.09 4.56 7.68
C LYS A 121 -9.47 5.82 8.30
N THR A 122 -9.16 6.79 7.45
CA THR A 122 -8.48 8.04 7.82
C THR A 122 -9.47 9.10 8.33
N ASP A 123 -10.46 8.70 9.12
CA ASP A 123 -11.46 9.60 9.66
C ASP A 123 -10.89 10.41 10.85
N GLY A 124 -11.40 11.63 11.04
CA GLY A 124 -10.99 12.53 12.11
C GLY A 124 -9.64 13.24 11.87
N THR A 125 -9.21 14.04 12.84
CA THR A 125 -8.05 14.94 12.72
C THR A 125 -6.75 14.20 12.45
N LEU A 126 -6.50 13.09 13.15
CA LEU A 126 -5.29 12.30 12.98
C LEU A 126 -5.24 11.60 11.62
N GLY A 127 -6.38 11.10 11.15
CA GLY A 127 -6.50 10.51 9.81
C GLY A 127 -6.31 11.53 8.69
N PHE A 128 -6.76 12.77 8.89
CA PHE A 128 -6.51 13.87 7.97
C PHE A 128 -5.02 14.22 7.88
N GLU A 129 -4.32 14.29 9.01
CA GLU A 129 -2.87 14.52 9.06
C GLU A 129 -2.12 13.41 8.30
N MET A 130 -2.45 12.14 8.56
CA MET A 130 -1.89 10.99 7.84
C MET A 130 -2.02 11.14 6.32
N LEU A 131 -3.23 11.46 5.86
CA LEU A 131 -3.53 11.55 4.43
C LEU A 131 -2.78 12.71 3.77
N ASN A 132 -2.73 13.87 4.44
CA ASN A 132 -2.08 15.05 3.89
C ASN A 132 -0.56 14.95 3.88
N ASP A 133 0.06 14.34 4.89
CA ASP A 133 1.51 14.13 4.91
C ASP A 133 1.93 13.20 3.76
N ALA A 134 1.21 12.09 3.56
CA ALA A 134 1.47 11.19 2.44
C ALA A 134 1.25 11.87 1.08
N LEU A 135 0.18 12.66 0.95
CA LEU A 135 -0.16 13.39 -0.28
C LEU A 135 0.86 14.51 -0.56
N GLY A 136 1.25 15.27 0.46
CA GLY A 136 2.25 16.31 0.38
C GLY A 136 3.64 15.77 0.03
N HIS A 137 4.01 14.62 0.61
CA HIS A 137 5.25 13.93 0.29
C HIS A 137 5.31 13.54 -1.20
N ILE A 138 4.30 12.85 -1.72
CA ILE A 138 4.31 12.44 -3.12
C ILE A 138 4.17 13.61 -4.09
N ALA A 139 3.39 14.63 -3.74
CA ALA A 139 3.29 15.87 -4.53
C ALA A 139 4.63 16.59 -4.62
N GLY A 140 5.39 16.65 -3.52
CA GLY A 140 6.73 17.22 -3.47
C GLY A 140 7.72 16.45 -4.34
N LEU A 141 7.72 15.12 -4.25
CA LEU A 141 8.58 14.26 -5.08
C LEU A 141 8.28 14.39 -6.58
N LEU A 142 7.00 14.52 -6.95
CA LEU A 142 6.56 14.62 -8.33
C LEU A 142 6.48 16.07 -8.86
N ALA A 143 6.87 17.06 -8.05
CA ALA A 143 6.73 18.47 -8.42
C ALA A 143 7.57 18.86 -9.66
N THR A 144 8.73 18.22 -9.81
CA THR A 144 9.76 18.54 -10.83
C THR A 144 9.84 17.49 -11.94
N THR A 145 8.87 16.58 -12.04
CA THR A 145 8.85 15.59 -13.12
C THR A 145 8.66 16.27 -14.48
N PRO A 146 9.27 15.76 -15.57
CA PRO A 146 9.15 16.33 -16.91
C PRO A 146 7.81 16.00 -17.59
N PHE A 147 6.93 15.23 -16.96
CA PHE A 147 5.67 14.78 -17.54
C PHE A 147 4.53 15.79 -17.33
N GLU A 148 3.56 15.76 -18.23
CA GLU A 148 2.38 16.62 -18.15
C GLU A 148 1.58 16.35 -16.87
N ARG A 149 1.20 17.42 -16.17
CA ARG A 149 0.39 17.32 -14.95
C ARG A 149 -1.04 16.96 -15.30
N GLN A 150 -1.47 15.79 -14.84
CA GLN A 150 -2.84 15.31 -14.98
C GLN A 150 -3.47 15.13 -13.60
N THR A 151 -4.80 15.01 -13.56
CA THR A 151 -5.51 14.73 -12.31
C THR A 151 -5.48 13.23 -12.02
N TRP A 152 -4.99 12.89 -10.84
CA TRP A 152 -4.91 11.54 -10.29
C TRP A 152 -5.73 11.45 -9.00
N LEU A 153 -6.33 10.29 -8.76
CA LEU A 153 -7.00 9.96 -7.52
C LEU A 153 -6.02 9.24 -6.60
N PHE A 154 -5.84 9.81 -5.42
CA PHE A 154 -4.96 9.32 -4.36
C PHE A 154 -5.79 8.60 -3.29
N ALA A 155 -5.43 7.36 -2.99
CA ALA A 155 -6.03 6.59 -1.91
C ALA A 155 -4.94 5.83 -1.12
N MET A 156 -4.96 5.96 0.21
CA MET A 156 -4.12 5.16 1.09
C MET A 156 -4.76 3.80 1.34
N THR A 157 -4.08 2.72 0.98
CA THR A 157 -4.60 1.36 1.10
C THR A 157 -3.62 0.47 1.85
N CYS A 158 -4.09 -0.69 2.32
CA CYS A 158 -3.20 -1.74 2.78
C CYS A 158 -3.65 -3.08 2.19
N GLU A 159 -2.67 -3.90 1.78
CA GLU A 159 -2.95 -5.25 1.27
C GLU A 159 -3.45 -6.14 2.41
N ASP A 160 -4.48 -6.94 2.12
CA ASP A 160 -5.08 -7.86 3.08
C ASP A 160 -4.12 -9.02 3.40
N ARG A 161 -3.84 -9.20 4.69
CA ARG A 161 -2.93 -10.22 5.23
C ARG A 161 -3.38 -11.66 4.95
N GLN A 162 -4.65 -11.88 4.63
CA GLN A 162 -5.13 -13.19 4.22
C GLN A 162 -4.57 -13.63 2.86
N PHE A 163 -4.22 -12.67 1.99
CA PHE A 163 -3.77 -12.93 0.62
C PHE A 163 -2.31 -12.56 0.39
N VAL A 164 -1.76 -11.65 1.19
CA VAL A 164 -0.38 -11.19 1.06
C VAL A 164 0.39 -11.49 2.34
N ARG A 165 1.55 -12.14 2.19
CA ARG A 165 2.42 -12.49 3.32
C ARG A 165 2.97 -11.27 4.04
N LYS A 166 3.20 -10.18 3.30
CA LYS A 166 3.85 -8.96 3.77
C LYS A 166 2.82 -7.83 3.88
N LYS A 167 2.61 -7.33 5.09
CA LYS A 167 1.83 -6.12 5.34
C LYS A 167 2.56 -4.93 4.71
N CYS A 168 1.86 -4.14 3.91
CA CYS A 168 2.43 -3.00 3.20
C CYS A 168 1.35 -1.96 2.99
N VAL A 169 1.61 -0.72 3.41
CA VAL A 169 0.74 0.41 3.08
C VAL A 169 1.09 0.86 1.67
N ARG A 170 0.09 0.95 0.81
CA ARG A 170 0.24 1.35 -0.59
C ARG A 170 -0.64 2.54 -0.88
N CYS A 171 -0.03 3.62 -1.33
CA CYS A 171 -0.73 4.78 -1.83
C CYS A 171 -0.96 4.61 -3.32
N PHE A 172 -2.22 4.44 -3.69
CA PHE A 172 -2.63 4.27 -5.07
C PHE A 172 -2.83 5.63 -5.71
N LEU A 173 -2.25 5.81 -6.89
CA LEU A 173 -2.51 6.91 -7.81
C LEU A 173 -3.20 6.32 -9.03
N ILE A 174 -4.47 6.68 -9.24
CA ILE A 174 -5.30 6.09 -10.30
C ILE A 174 -5.92 7.22 -11.13
N ARG A 175 -5.95 7.07 -12.46
CA ARG A 175 -6.67 8.05 -13.31
C ARG A 175 -8.18 7.99 -13.04
N PRO A 176 -8.88 9.14 -12.96
CA PRO A 176 -10.34 9.14 -12.79
C PRO A 176 -11.07 8.31 -13.86
N ALA A 177 -10.64 8.39 -15.13
CA ALA A 177 -11.23 7.65 -16.24
C ALA A 177 -11.06 6.12 -16.06
N ASP A 178 -9.90 5.67 -15.59
CA ASP A 178 -9.64 4.25 -15.35
C ASP A 178 -10.48 3.75 -14.16
N LEU A 179 -10.54 4.52 -13.08
CA LEU A 179 -11.32 4.15 -11.89
C LEU A 179 -12.82 4.02 -12.19
N GLN A 180 -13.35 4.80 -13.13
CA GLN A 180 -14.75 4.66 -13.58
C GLN A 180 -15.02 3.28 -14.20
N ARG A 181 -14.08 2.74 -14.99
CA ARG A 181 -14.19 1.39 -15.57
C ARG A 181 -14.18 0.32 -14.48
N PHE A 182 -13.38 0.52 -13.43
CA PHE A 182 -13.36 -0.38 -12.27
C PHE A 182 -14.66 -0.42 -11.47
N ALA A 183 -15.57 0.55 -11.64
CA ALA A 183 -16.87 0.48 -10.99
C ALA A 183 -17.78 -0.61 -11.57
N ASP A 184 -17.60 -0.97 -12.85
CA ASP A 184 -18.31 -2.07 -13.49
C ASP A 184 -17.54 -3.38 -13.31
N TRP A 185 -18.04 -4.21 -12.40
CA TRP A 185 -17.43 -5.52 -12.13
C TRP A 185 -17.46 -6.46 -13.34
N ASN A 186 -18.52 -6.42 -14.15
CA ASN A 186 -18.60 -7.30 -15.33
C ASN A 186 -17.53 -6.91 -16.34
N TRP A 187 -17.34 -5.60 -16.54
CA TRP A 187 -16.25 -5.10 -17.38
C TRP A 187 -14.88 -5.58 -16.86
N CYS A 188 -14.62 -5.45 -15.54
CA CYS A 188 -13.37 -5.95 -14.94
C CYS A 188 -13.16 -7.45 -15.16
N ARG A 189 -14.24 -8.24 -15.12
CA ARG A 189 -14.14 -9.69 -15.31
C ARG A 189 -13.81 -10.05 -16.75
N ASP A 190 -14.47 -9.38 -17.69
CA ASP A 190 -14.52 -9.82 -19.08
C ASP A 190 -13.41 -9.19 -19.95
N HIS A 191 -12.90 -8.01 -19.58
CA HIS A 191 -11.96 -7.22 -20.39
C HIS A 191 -10.60 -6.96 -19.73
N LEU A 192 -10.48 -7.19 -18.42
CA LEU A 192 -9.24 -6.87 -17.70
C LEU A 192 -8.27 -8.03 -17.66
N LEU A 193 -7.02 -7.73 -17.99
CA LEU A 193 -5.85 -8.58 -17.85
C LEU A 193 -4.90 -7.99 -16.81
N VAL A 194 -4.03 -8.82 -16.25
CA VAL A 194 -3.03 -8.39 -15.26
C VAL A 194 -1.64 -8.87 -15.63
N GLU A 195 -0.60 -8.17 -15.19
CA GLU A 195 0.78 -8.58 -15.47
C GLU A 195 1.20 -9.90 -14.79
N LYS A 196 0.56 -10.26 -13.67
CA LYS A 196 0.89 -11.46 -12.90
C LYS A 196 -0.36 -12.11 -12.30
N PRO A 197 -0.43 -13.45 -12.20
CA PRO A 197 -1.63 -14.15 -11.71
C PRO A 197 -2.09 -13.72 -10.33
N TRP A 198 -1.16 -13.41 -9.42
CA TRP A 198 -1.49 -13.00 -8.06
C TRP A 198 -2.04 -11.57 -7.96
N HIS A 199 -2.03 -10.75 -9.02
CA HIS A 199 -2.55 -9.37 -8.95
C HIS A 199 -4.08 -9.27 -8.91
N TRP A 200 -4.81 -10.39 -8.96
CA TRP A 200 -6.29 -10.41 -8.93
C TRP A 200 -6.88 -9.65 -7.73
N PHE A 201 -6.27 -9.71 -6.55
CA PHE A 201 -6.79 -9.03 -5.37
C PHE A 201 -6.68 -7.50 -5.50
N ARG A 202 -5.74 -6.98 -6.30
CA ARG A 202 -5.64 -5.54 -6.58
C ARG A 202 -6.74 -5.05 -7.48
N VAL A 203 -7.20 -5.89 -8.43
CA VAL A 203 -8.39 -5.60 -9.24
C VAL A 203 -9.62 -5.43 -8.34
N VAL A 204 -9.79 -6.36 -7.39
CA VAL A 204 -10.88 -6.27 -6.41
C VAL A 204 -10.74 -5.01 -5.56
N ALA A 205 -9.53 -4.69 -5.08
CA ALA A 205 -9.29 -3.48 -4.31
C ALA A 205 -9.64 -2.21 -5.10
N LEU A 206 -9.24 -2.12 -6.37
CA LEU A 206 -9.58 -1.00 -7.26
C LEU A 206 -11.08 -0.88 -7.50
N HIS A 207 -11.78 -2.00 -7.70
CA HIS A 207 -13.24 -2.02 -7.78
C HIS A 207 -13.87 -1.44 -6.50
N ARG A 208 -13.39 -1.85 -5.32
CA ARG A 208 -13.87 -1.30 -4.03
C ARG A 208 -13.59 0.18 -3.87
N ILE A 209 -12.41 0.64 -4.30
CA ILE A 209 -12.06 2.07 -4.32
C ILE A 209 -13.00 2.83 -5.25
N ALA A 210 -13.30 2.30 -6.43
CA ALA A 210 -14.24 2.90 -7.37
C ALA A 210 -15.64 3.05 -6.76
N CYS A 211 -16.15 2.01 -6.08
CA CYS A 211 -17.44 2.09 -5.38
C CYS A 211 -17.44 3.16 -4.28
N VAL A 212 -16.36 3.24 -3.47
CA VAL A 212 -16.24 4.26 -2.42
C VAL A 212 -16.22 5.65 -3.02
N TRP A 213 -15.39 5.88 -4.04
CA TRP A 213 -15.29 7.17 -4.70
C TRP A 213 -16.61 7.61 -5.33
N GLN A 214 -17.34 6.71 -6.00
CA GLN A 214 -18.67 7.02 -6.53
C GLN A 214 -19.68 7.38 -5.43
N ALA A 215 -19.63 6.71 -4.28
CA ALA A 215 -20.48 7.03 -3.14
C ALA A 215 -20.12 8.40 -2.53
N GLU A 216 -18.82 8.71 -2.40
CA GLU A 216 -18.33 10.01 -1.95
C GLU A 216 -18.80 11.13 -2.89
N GLN A 217 -18.69 10.93 -4.21
CA GLN A 217 -19.13 11.90 -5.22
C GLN A 217 -20.65 12.13 -5.20
N LYS A 218 -21.46 11.09 -5.00
CA LYS A 218 -22.92 11.21 -4.88
C LYS A 218 -23.30 12.02 -3.65
N LEU A 219 -22.68 11.72 -2.51
CA LEU A 219 -22.92 12.45 -1.26
C LEU A 219 -22.50 13.92 -1.38
N ALA A 220 -21.33 14.21 -1.96
CA ALA A 220 -20.90 15.57 -2.22
C ALA A 220 -21.88 16.34 -3.13
N ALA A 221 -22.43 15.68 -4.16
CA ALA A 221 -23.44 16.28 -5.04
C ALA A 221 -24.79 16.53 -4.34
N GLU A 222 -25.19 15.65 -3.40
CA GLU A 222 -26.39 15.84 -2.57
C GLU A 222 -26.21 16.98 -1.57
N GLU A 223 -25.06 17.05 -0.91
CA GLU A 223 -24.70 18.14 -0.01
C GLU A 223 -24.65 19.48 -0.74
N ALA A 224 -24.05 19.53 -1.95
CA ALA A 224 -24.04 20.73 -2.78
C ALA A 224 -25.45 21.20 -3.18
N LYS A 225 -26.39 20.28 -3.38
CA LYS A 225 -27.81 20.61 -3.64
C LYS A 225 -28.52 21.11 -2.38
N SER A 226 -28.20 20.54 -1.22
CA SER A 226 -28.79 20.90 0.08
C SER A 226 -28.24 22.20 0.66
N SER A 227 -26.97 22.54 0.41
CA SER A 227 -26.28 23.74 0.92
C SER A 227 -26.65 25.05 0.18
N ARG A 228 -27.80 25.12 -0.47
CA ARG A 228 -28.30 26.37 -1.09
C ARG A 228 -28.61 27.49 -0.07
N ASP A 229 -28.54 27.21 1.23
CA ASP A 229 -28.68 28.21 2.30
C ASP A 229 -27.33 28.63 2.93
N LYS A 230 -26.86 29.82 2.54
CA LYS A 230 -26.15 30.84 3.35
C LYS A 230 -24.90 30.50 4.19
N ASP A 231 -24.29 29.33 4.10
CA ASP A 231 -23.03 29.08 4.82
C ASP A 231 -21.79 29.59 4.05
N MET A 232 -20.84 30.15 4.81
CA MET A 232 -19.59 30.75 4.31
C MET A 232 -18.82 29.80 3.36
N PRO A 233 -18.39 30.28 2.17
CA PRO A 233 -17.79 29.45 1.12
C PRO A 233 -16.36 28.95 1.40
N LEU A 234 -15.78 29.21 2.59
CA LEU A 234 -14.36 29.00 2.88
C LEU A 234 -14.08 27.94 3.95
N VAL A 235 -15.10 27.44 4.63
CA VAL A 235 -14.92 26.39 5.64
C VAL A 235 -15.52 25.13 5.06
N ASP A 236 -14.68 24.29 4.44
CA ASP A 236 -15.02 22.87 4.29
C ASP A 236 -15.62 22.43 5.61
N ARG A 237 -16.85 21.90 5.60
CA ARG A 237 -17.41 21.28 6.80
C ARG A 237 -16.46 20.13 7.13
N GLN A 238 -15.48 20.37 8.00
CA GLN A 238 -14.45 19.43 8.49
C GLN A 238 -15.05 18.18 9.16
N VAL A 239 -16.36 17.99 9.05
CA VAL A 239 -17.14 16.86 9.54
C VAL A 239 -16.77 15.59 8.77
N ARG A 240 -16.34 15.69 7.50
CA ARG A 240 -15.88 14.53 6.73
C ARG A 240 -14.71 14.84 5.79
N HIS A 241 -13.68 14.01 5.84
CA HIS A 241 -12.56 14.05 4.91
C HIS A 241 -12.74 12.95 3.86
N ASP A 242 -12.61 13.30 2.59
CA ASP A 242 -12.66 12.31 1.51
C ASP A 242 -11.50 11.33 1.64
N ARG A 243 -11.79 10.04 1.54
CA ARG A 243 -10.76 9.00 1.64
C ARG A 243 -10.04 8.83 0.30
N VAL A 244 -10.64 9.30 -0.79
CA VAL A 244 -10.04 9.40 -2.12
C VAL A 244 -9.87 10.86 -2.49
N ARG A 245 -8.63 11.33 -2.58
CA ARG A 245 -8.31 12.75 -2.84
C ARG A 245 -7.84 12.97 -4.26
N MET A 246 -8.19 14.11 -4.85
CA MET A 246 -7.64 14.50 -6.15
C MET A 246 -6.26 15.14 -5.97
N LEU A 247 -5.32 14.75 -6.81
CA LEU A 247 -3.95 15.24 -6.83
C LEU A 247 -3.53 15.53 -8.27
N SER A 248 -2.99 16.72 -8.53
CA SER A 248 -2.44 17.08 -9.84
C SER A 248 -0.94 16.83 -9.89
N VAL A 249 -0.50 15.80 -10.61
CA VAL A 249 0.91 15.39 -10.71
C VAL A 249 1.26 14.92 -12.13
N GLY A 250 2.54 15.08 -12.50
CA GLY A 250 3.08 14.58 -13.75
C GLY A 250 3.60 13.16 -13.60
N LEU A 251 3.00 12.21 -14.29
CA LEU A 251 3.41 10.81 -14.29
C LEU A 251 3.62 10.31 -15.72
N HIS A 252 4.55 9.38 -15.89
CA HIS A 252 4.80 8.76 -17.19
C HIS A 252 3.65 7.82 -17.55
N ASP A 253 3.06 7.97 -18.73
CA ASP A 253 1.90 7.22 -19.18
C ASP A 253 2.14 6.28 -20.36
N GLY A 254 3.35 6.29 -20.90
CA GLY A 254 3.83 5.40 -21.96
C GLY A 254 4.29 4.03 -21.47
N GLU A 255 3.89 3.62 -20.25
CA GLU A 255 4.26 2.35 -19.65
C GLU A 255 3.69 1.17 -20.42
N ARG A 256 4.51 0.12 -20.58
CA ARG A 256 4.13 -1.11 -21.28
C ARG A 256 4.11 -2.29 -20.31
N PRO A 257 3.29 -3.32 -20.56
CA PRO A 257 3.34 -4.56 -19.80
C PRO A 257 4.75 -5.14 -19.78
N ILE A 258 5.24 -5.55 -18.60
CA ILE A 258 6.57 -6.17 -18.44
C ILE A 258 6.57 -7.61 -18.96
N ASP A 259 5.43 -8.28 -18.85
CA ASP A 259 5.26 -9.69 -19.19
C ASP A 259 3.99 -9.87 -20.02
N VAL A 260 3.80 -11.09 -20.55
CA VAL A 260 2.59 -11.47 -21.28
C VAL A 260 1.37 -11.27 -20.38
N PRO A 261 0.38 -10.46 -20.80
CA PRO A 261 -0.85 -10.25 -20.06
C PRO A 261 -1.53 -11.55 -19.67
N TYR A 262 -1.91 -11.66 -18.40
CA TYR A 262 -2.56 -12.84 -17.85
C TYR A 262 -4.06 -12.59 -17.64
N ARG A 263 -4.88 -13.49 -18.17
CA ARG A 263 -6.33 -13.52 -17.92
C ARG A 263 -6.62 -14.25 -16.61
N ILE A 264 -7.29 -13.57 -15.69
CA ILE A 264 -7.64 -14.13 -14.39
C ILE A 264 -8.78 -15.14 -14.55
N ASP A 265 -8.59 -16.36 -14.05
CA ASP A 265 -9.67 -17.33 -13.89
C ASP A 265 -10.47 -17.00 -12.63
N TRP A 266 -11.49 -16.16 -12.79
CA TRP A 266 -12.33 -15.71 -11.68
C TRP A 266 -13.10 -16.85 -11.00
N SER A 267 -13.35 -17.97 -11.68
CA SER A 267 -14.10 -19.11 -11.11
C SER A 267 -13.45 -19.65 -9.83
N GLN A 268 -12.11 -19.61 -9.76
CA GLN A 268 -11.33 -20.06 -8.61
C GLN A 268 -11.46 -19.11 -7.40
N HIS A 269 -11.75 -17.83 -7.64
CA HIS A 269 -11.74 -16.79 -6.61
C HIS A 269 -13.14 -16.42 -6.12
N LEU A 270 -14.19 -16.60 -6.94
CA LEU A 270 -15.58 -16.27 -6.60
C LEU A 270 -16.08 -16.85 -5.26
N PRO A 271 -15.81 -18.13 -4.90
CA PRO A 271 -16.25 -18.67 -3.61
C PRO A 271 -15.63 -17.95 -2.41
N SER A 272 -14.36 -17.56 -2.52
CA SER A 272 -13.65 -16.81 -1.48
C SER A 272 -14.23 -15.40 -1.34
N LEU A 273 -14.44 -14.71 -2.47
CA LEU A 273 -15.03 -13.36 -2.51
C LEU A 273 -16.43 -13.34 -1.88
N LYS A 274 -17.27 -14.35 -2.20
CA LYS A 274 -18.61 -14.47 -1.63
C LYS A 274 -18.60 -14.63 -0.10
N LYS A 275 -17.68 -15.45 0.45
CA LYS A 275 -17.52 -15.63 1.90
C LYS A 275 -17.15 -14.33 2.62
N MET A 276 -16.43 -13.43 1.95
CA MET A 276 -15.99 -12.14 2.49
C MET A 276 -17.05 -11.02 2.37
N GLY A 277 -18.27 -11.35 1.96
CA GLY A 277 -19.33 -10.37 1.77
C GLY A 277 -19.17 -9.53 0.50
N LEU A 278 -18.41 -10.02 -0.48
CA LEU A 278 -18.33 -9.46 -1.83
C LEU A 278 -19.10 -10.40 -2.79
N PRO A 279 -20.44 -10.31 -2.87
CA PRO A 279 -21.23 -11.08 -3.82
C PRO A 279 -21.02 -10.51 -5.23
N LEU A 280 -19.88 -10.84 -5.81
CA LEU A 280 -19.57 -10.52 -7.20
C LEU A 280 -20.31 -11.52 -8.09
N ALA A 281 -21.11 -11.02 -9.04
CA ALA A 281 -21.98 -11.86 -9.85
C ALA A 281 -21.15 -12.88 -10.68
N PRO A 282 -21.61 -14.14 -10.81
CA PRO A 282 -20.96 -15.12 -11.67
C PRO A 282 -21.02 -14.66 -13.13
N ALA A 283 -20.08 -15.16 -13.96
CA ALA A 283 -20.12 -14.95 -15.41
C ALA A 283 -21.47 -15.42 -15.96
N ALA A 284 -22.10 -14.59 -16.78
CA ALA A 284 -23.20 -15.06 -17.61
C ALA A 284 -22.63 -16.17 -18.52
N PRO A 285 -23.31 -17.31 -18.67
CA PRO A 285 -22.86 -18.32 -19.63
C PRO A 285 -22.76 -17.68 -21.02
N PRO A 286 -21.81 -18.12 -21.86
CA PRO A 286 -21.75 -17.66 -23.25
C PRO A 286 -23.11 -17.92 -23.89
N THR A 287 -23.76 -16.86 -24.36
CA THR A 287 -24.98 -16.98 -25.15
C THR A 287 -24.56 -17.63 -26.46
N ASP A 288 -24.82 -18.92 -26.61
CA ASP A 288 -24.64 -19.59 -27.90
C ASP A 288 -25.45 -18.79 -28.95
N PRO A 289 -24.88 -18.52 -30.14
CA PRO A 289 -25.63 -17.86 -31.19
C PRO A 289 -26.88 -18.67 -31.49
N PRO A 290 -28.02 -18.01 -31.81
CA PRO A 290 -29.24 -18.72 -32.14
C PRO A 290 -28.93 -19.70 -33.27
N SER A 291 -29.16 -20.99 -32.99
CA SER A 291 -29.14 -22.01 -34.02
C SER A 291 -30.28 -21.69 -34.97
N ASP A 292 -29.95 -21.29 -36.19
CA ASP A 292 -30.93 -21.12 -37.24
C ASP A 292 -31.67 -22.45 -37.45
N PRO A 293 -33.01 -22.46 -37.41
CA PRO A 293 -33.77 -23.66 -37.74
C PRO A 293 -33.68 -23.90 -39.25
N THR A 294 -32.99 -24.97 -39.64
CA THR A 294 -33.14 -25.63 -40.95
C THR A 294 -34.34 -26.55 -40.96
#